data_AF-A0A3D2G3Q7-F1
#
_entry.id   AF-A0A3D2G3Q7-F1
#
_cell.length_a   1.000
_cell.length_b   1.000
_cell.length_c   1.000
_cell.angle_alpha   90.00
_cell.angle_beta   90.00
_cell.angle_gamma   90.00
#
_symmetry.space_group_name_H-M   'P 1'
#
loop_
_entity.id
_entity.type
_entity.pdbx_description
1 polymer ?
#
loop_
_entity_poly.entity_id
_entity_poly.type
_entity_poly.pdbx_seq_one_letter_code
_entity_poly.pdbx_strand_id
1 'polypeptide(L)'
;MKKISEIKEELQAAKDDMLPVFMKEYESDERSGVQALVAKAHKRMEAIEHEIARTEQMKKYEKEYASYGYICGIDEVGRGPLAGPVVAGAVILPKDCKILYLNDSKQLTAKKREELYDIIMEQAVAVGLGYASYERIDEINILQATYEAMREAISKLAVQPDILLNDA
;
A
#
# COMPACT_ATOMS: atom_id res chain seq x y z
N MET A 1 34.80 21.12 -5.12
CA MET A 1 33.54 21.35 -4.37
C MET A 1 32.39 21.30 -5.36
N LYS A 2 31.43 20.37 -5.20
CA LYS A 2 30.28 20.25 -6.11
C LYS A 2 29.44 21.53 -6.11
N LYS A 3 28.84 21.87 -7.25
CA LYS A 3 27.87 22.97 -7.35
C LYS A 3 26.60 22.58 -6.60
N ILE A 4 25.88 23.57 -6.08
CA ILE A 4 24.63 23.35 -5.33
C ILE A 4 23.58 22.65 -6.21
N SER A 5 23.57 22.92 -7.52
CA SER A 5 22.70 22.25 -8.48
C SER A 5 22.97 20.74 -8.55
N GLU A 6 24.24 20.34 -8.55
CA GLU A 6 24.65 18.93 -8.59
C GLU A 6 24.24 18.20 -7.30
N ILE A 7 24.44 18.85 -6.14
CA ILE A 7 24.04 18.29 -4.83
C ILE A 7 22.51 18.15 -4.73
N LYS A 8 21.77 19.08 -5.32
CA LYS A 8 20.30 19.02 -5.38
C LYS A 8 19.82 17.86 -6.25
N GLU A 9 20.44 17.64 -7.41
CA GLU A 9 20.13 16.50 -8.28
C GLU A 9 20.45 15.17 -7.58
N GLU A 10 21.57 15.11 -6.85
CA GLU A 10 21.94 13.96 -6.04
C GLU A 10 20.88 13.64 -4.97
N LEU A 11 20.40 14.64 -4.23
CA LEU A 11 19.32 14.45 -3.25
C LEU A 11 17.99 14.01 -3.90
N GLN A 12 17.70 14.49 -5.10
CA GLN A 12 16.47 14.13 -5.82
C GLN A 12 16.53 12.68 -6.33
N ALA A 13 17.70 12.23 -6.78
CA ALA A 13 17.93 10.87 -7.25
C ALA A 13 18.18 9.87 -6.09
N ALA A 14 18.52 10.37 -4.90
CA ALA A 14 18.80 9.53 -3.74
C ALA A 14 17.57 8.69 -3.36
N LYS A 15 17.79 7.38 -3.29
CA LYS A 15 16.90 6.43 -2.63
C LYS A 15 16.87 6.72 -1.13
N ASP A 16 15.80 6.29 -0.48
CA ASP A 16 15.54 6.57 0.93
C ASP A 16 16.62 6.00 1.86
N ASP A 17 17.17 4.84 1.54
CA ASP A 17 18.27 4.17 2.26
C ASP A 17 19.62 4.90 2.15
N MET A 18 19.77 5.77 1.15
CA MET A 18 21.00 6.54 0.91
C MET A 18 20.98 7.93 1.56
N LEU A 19 19.83 8.37 2.11
CA LEU A 19 19.71 9.68 2.77
C LEU A 19 20.71 9.88 3.93
N PRO A 20 20.98 8.89 4.81
CA PRO A 20 21.97 9.07 5.87
C PRO A 20 23.39 9.32 5.33
N VAL A 21 23.75 8.68 4.22
CA VAL A 21 25.04 8.87 3.56
C VAL A 21 25.14 10.28 2.99
N PHE A 22 24.11 10.72 2.27
CA PHE A 22 24.02 12.08 1.74
C PHE A 22 24.17 13.13 2.85
N MET A 23 23.46 12.96 3.96
CA MET A 23 23.51 13.89 5.09
C MET A 23 24.93 13.97 5.66
N LYS A 24 25.55 12.82 5.95
CA LYS A 24 26.92 12.77 6.47
C LYS A 24 27.95 13.40 5.53
N GLU A 25 27.76 13.30 4.22
CA GLU A 25 28.68 13.88 3.22
C GLU A 25 28.64 15.42 3.23
N TYR A 26 27.48 16.02 3.47
CA TYR A 26 27.28 17.47 3.32
C TYR A 26 26.98 18.23 4.62
N GLU A 27 26.90 17.56 5.77
CA GLU A 27 26.58 18.18 7.07
C GLU A 27 27.59 19.26 7.48
N SER A 28 28.87 19.12 7.10
CA SER A 28 29.92 20.10 7.38
C SER A 28 30.02 21.24 6.35
N ASP A 29 29.15 21.29 5.33
CA ASP A 29 29.18 22.34 4.32
C ASP A 29 28.54 23.63 4.87
N GLU A 30 29.30 24.73 4.88
CA GLU A 30 28.85 26.02 5.42
C GLU A 30 27.95 26.82 4.47
N ARG A 31 27.82 26.41 3.20
CA ARG A 31 27.00 27.13 2.23
C ARG A 31 25.53 26.98 2.59
N SER A 32 24.84 28.10 2.82
CA SER A 32 23.41 28.12 3.20
C SER A 32 22.50 27.29 2.29
N GLY A 33 22.79 27.26 0.98
CA GLY A 33 22.04 26.44 0.03
C GLY A 33 22.24 24.93 0.20
N VAL A 34 23.42 24.49 0.63
CA VAL A 34 23.71 23.07 0.93
C VAL A 34 23.11 22.67 2.27
N GLN A 35 23.24 23.53 3.29
CA GLN A 35 22.59 23.33 4.58
C GLN A 35 21.07 23.18 4.45
N ALA A 36 20.43 23.97 3.57
CA ALA A 36 19.01 23.82 3.26
C ALA A 36 18.68 22.45 2.60
N LEU A 37 19.57 21.90 1.77
CA LEU A 37 19.41 20.57 1.18
C LEU A 37 19.57 19.46 2.24
N VAL A 38 20.54 19.59 3.15
CA VAL A 38 20.71 18.66 4.28
C VAL A 38 19.48 18.68 5.20
N ALA A 39 18.98 19.87 5.56
CA ALA A 39 17.74 20.00 6.34
C ALA A 39 16.52 19.39 5.64
N LYS A 40 16.45 19.50 4.30
CA LYS A 40 15.42 18.84 3.50
C LYS A 40 15.57 17.31 3.53
N ALA A 41 16.80 16.78 3.51
CA ALA A 41 17.06 15.36 3.64
C ALA A 41 16.63 14.82 5.02
N HIS A 42 16.96 15.52 6.11
CA HIS A 42 16.47 15.19 7.45
C HIS A 42 14.94 15.12 7.51
N LYS A 43 14.25 16.15 7.03
CA LYS A 43 12.77 16.17 7.02
C LYS A 43 12.17 15.03 6.20
N ARG A 44 12.81 14.66 5.08
CA ARG A 44 12.39 13.51 4.27
C ARG A 44 12.56 12.21 5.05
N MET A 45 13.68 12.03 5.74
CA MET A 45 13.95 10.84 6.56
C MET A 45 12.95 10.71 7.72
N GLU A 46 12.67 11.80 8.45
CA GLU A 46 11.66 11.82 9.51
C GLU A 46 10.26 11.43 8.99
N ALA A 47 9.88 11.93 7.81
CA ALA A 47 8.61 11.60 7.19
C ALA A 47 8.51 10.10 6.82
N ILE A 48 9.62 9.50 6.38
CA ILE A 48 9.69 8.06 6.06
C ILE A 48 9.61 7.24 7.33
N GLU A 49 10.32 7.61 8.40
CA GLU A 49 10.24 6.92 9.70
C GLU A 49 8.82 6.94 10.26
N HIS A 50 8.15 8.10 10.19
CA HIS A 50 6.76 8.21 10.60
C HIS A 50 5.83 7.32 9.76
N GLU A 51 6.07 7.22 8.46
CA GLU A 51 5.29 6.36 7.57
C GLU A 51 5.52 4.87 7.83
N ILE A 52 6.76 4.47 8.11
CA ILE A 52 7.09 3.11 8.55
C ILE A 52 6.33 2.80 9.84
N ALA A 53 6.39 3.68 10.83
CA ALA A 53 5.70 3.49 12.11
C ALA A 53 4.17 3.36 11.92
N ARG A 54 3.57 4.21 11.08
CA ARG A 54 2.13 4.15 10.75
C ARG A 54 1.76 2.82 10.07
N THR A 55 2.53 2.40 9.08
CA THR A 55 2.29 1.15 8.35
C THR A 55 2.45 -0.06 9.28
N GLU A 56 3.42 -0.04 10.20
CA GLU A 56 3.63 -1.10 11.18
C GLU A 56 2.50 -1.20 12.21
N GLN A 57 1.80 -0.11 12.50
CA GLN A 57 0.59 -0.11 13.34
C GLN A 57 -0.61 -0.70 12.61
N MET A 58 -0.75 -0.48 11.30
CA MET A 58 -1.84 -1.06 10.51
C MET A 58 -1.79 -2.59 10.49
N LYS A 59 -0.60 -3.18 10.52
CA LYS A 59 -0.36 -4.63 10.54
C LYS A 59 -0.73 -5.32 11.85
N LYS A 60 -1.55 -4.70 12.69
CA LYS A 60 -1.89 -5.19 14.03
C LYS A 60 -2.48 -6.61 13.95
N TYR A 61 -3.45 -6.82 13.06
CA TYR A 61 -4.15 -8.09 12.95
C TYR A 61 -3.28 -9.16 12.29
N GLU A 62 -2.48 -8.80 11.29
CA GLU A 62 -1.52 -9.69 10.66
C GLU A 62 -0.47 -10.20 11.65
N LYS A 63 -0.04 -9.33 12.58
CA LYS A 63 0.86 -9.72 13.68
C LYS A 63 0.16 -10.59 14.72
N GLU A 64 -1.07 -10.24 15.09
CA GLU A 64 -1.89 -11.04 16.01
C GLU A 64 -2.09 -12.47 15.49
N TYR A 65 -2.27 -12.61 14.17
CA TYR A 65 -2.51 -13.88 13.49
C TYR A 65 -1.27 -14.44 12.78
N ALA A 66 -0.06 -14.02 13.17
CA ALA A 66 1.19 -14.37 12.47
C ALA A 66 1.54 -15.87 12.47
N SER A 67 0.92 -16.66 13.36
CA SER A 67 1.04 -18.12 13.40
C SER A 67 0.44 -18.82 12.17
N TYR A 68 -0.54 -18.20 11.51
CA TYR A 68 -1.10 -18.69 10.26
C TYR A 68 -0.13 -18.48 9.10
N GLY A 69 -0.20 -19.31 8.07
CA GLY A 69 0.67 -19.23 6.89
C GLY A 69 0.25 -18.10 5.96
N TYR A 70 -0.99 -18.16 5.50
CA TYR A 70 -1.58 -17.26 4.51
C TYR A 70 -2.74 -16.48 5.12
N ILE A 71 -2.51 -15.19 5.35
CA ILE A 71 -3.51 -14.22 5.81
C ILE A 71 -4.01 -13.45 4.59
N CYS A 72 -5.31 -13.48 4.33
CA CYS A 72 -5.92 -12.79 3.20
C CYS A 72 -6.71 -11.58 3.66
N GLY A 73 -6.39 -10.39 3.15
CA GLY A 73 -7.25 -9.22 3.22
C GLY A 73 -8.34 -9.29 2.15
N ILE A 74 -9.56 -8.88 2.48
CA ILE A 74 -10.69 -8.81 1.56
C ILE A 74 -11.43 -7.49 1.75
N ASP A 75 -11.78 -6.84 0.64
CA ASP A 75 -12.57 -5.61 0.63
C ASP A 75 -13.42 -5.54 -0.66
N GLU A 76 -14.48 -4.75 -0.63
CA GLU A 76 -15.38 -4.53 -1.77
C GLU A 76 -15.49 -3.07 -2.22
N VAL A 77 -15.84 -2.91 -3.49
CA VAL A 77 -16.23 -1.63 -4.07
C VAL A 77 -17.49 -1.80 -4.91
N GLY A 78 -18.26 -0.72 -5.06
CA GLY A 78 -19.45 -0.73 -5.93
C GLY A 78 -20.78 -1.04 -5.24
N ARG A 79 -20.84 -1.03 -3.90
CA ARG A 79 -22.12 -1.21 -3.16
C ARG A 79 -23.07 -0.02 -3.19
N GLY A 80 -22.53 1.20 -3.26
CA GLY A 80 -23.30 2.45 -3.20
C GLY A 80 -23.76 3.04 -4.55
N PRO A 81 -23.01 2.90 -5.67
CA PRO A 81 -23.43 3.40 -6.97
C PRO A 81 -24.78 2.82 -7.45
N LEU A 82 -25.50 3.60 -8.26
CA LEU A 82 -26.79 3.20 -8.84
C LEU A 82 -26.67 2.21 -10.02
N ALA A 83 -25.48 2.06 -10.59
CA ALA A 83 -25.23 1.23 -11.75
C ALA A 83 -23.84 0.60 -11.65
N GLY A 84 -23.70 -0.56 -12.30
CA GLY A 84 -22.48 -1.35 -12.29
C GLY A 84 -22.51 -2.49 -11.28
N PRO A 85 -21.51 -3.37 -11.32
CA PRO A 85 -21.40 -4.50 -10.42
C PRO A 85 -20.88 -4.07 -9.04
N VAL A 86 -21.04 -4.96 -8.07
CA VAL A 86 -20.17 -4.99 -6.88
C VAL A 86 -18.98 -5.87 -7.19
N VAL A 87 -17.78 -5.43 -6.83
CA VAL A 87 -16.51 -6.13 -7.05
C VAL A 87 -15.80 -6.30 -5.73
N ALA A 88 -15.28 -7.50 -5.46
CA ALA A 88 -14.46 -7.79 -4.30
C ALA A 88 -13.04 -8.18 -4.72
N GLY A 89 -12.05 -7.70 -3.97
CA GLY A 89 -10.66 -8.10 -4.11
C GLY A 89 -10.21 -8.91 -2.90
N ALA A 90 -9.53 -10.03 -3.14
CA ALA A 90 -8.89 -10.84 -2.12
C ALA A 90 -7.37 -10.83 -2.37
N VAL A 91 -6.58 -10.44 -1.37
CA VAL A 91 -5.12 -10.26 -1.51
C VAL A 91 -4.40 -10.92 -0.35
N ILE A 92 -3.42 -11.76 -0.66
CA ILE A 92 -2.46 -12.31 0.30
C ILE A 92 -1.11 -11.67 0.05
N LEU A 93 -0.62 -10.92 1.04
CA LEU A 93 0.71 -10.31 1.01
C LEU A 93 1.75 -11.22 1.70
N PRO A 94 3.04 -11.12 1.33
CA PRO A 94 4.12 -11.78 2.06
C PRO A 94 4.16 -11.35 3.54
N LYS A 95 4.56 -12.23 4.44
CA LYS A 95 4.68 -11.92 5.89
C LYS A 95 5.56 -10.69 6.18
N ASP A 96 6.66 -10.56 5.43
CA ASP A 96 7.62 -9.46 5.57
C ASP A 96 7.37 -8.31 4.58
N CYS A 97 6.14 -8.16 4.09
CA CYS A 97 5.77 -7.12 3.15
C CYS A 97 6.04 -5.71 3.72
N LYS A 98 6.72 -4.85 2.96
CA LYS A 98 7.09 -3.48 3.36
C LYS A 98 6.53 -2.42 2.42
N ILE A 99 5.35 -2.67 1.84
CA ILE A 99 4.68 -1.69 0.99
C ILE A 99 4.25 -0.51 1.86
N LEU A 100 4.99 0.59 1.78
CA LEU A 100 4.67 1.84 2.46
C LEU A 100 3.51 2.56 1.76
N TYR A 101 2.87 3.48 2.46
CA TYR A 101 1.78 4.32 1.94
C TYR A 101 0.47 3.57 1.63
N LEU A 102 0.37 2.27 1.96
CA LEU A 102 -0.91 1.57 1.98
C LEU A 102 -1.85 2.25 2.98
N ASN A 103 -3.03 2.63 2.49
CA ASN A 103 -4.06 3.31 3.27
C ASN A 103 -5.41 3.12 2.57
N ASP A 104 -6.50 3.61 3.18
CA ASP A 104 -7.81 3.68 2.54
C ASP A 104 -7.67 4.37 1.17
N SER A 105 -8.16 3.70 0.12
CA SER A 105 -8.02 4.13 -1.28
C SER A 105 -8.61 5.53 -1.54
N LYS A 106 -9.57 5.97 -0.73
CA LYS A 106 -10.19 7.32 -0.78
C LYS A 106 -9.25 8.40 -0.25
N GLN A 107 -8.29 8.05 0.59
CA GLN A 107 -7.27 8.97 1.11
C GLN A 107 -6.05 9.09 0.17
N LEU A 108 -5.98 8.27 -0.86
CA LEU A 108 -4.88 8.26 -1.82
C LEU A 108 -5.21 9.05 -3.08
N THR A 109 -4.20 9.68 -3.68
CA THR A 109 -4.33 10.27 -5.01
C THR A 109 -4.43 9.17 -6.06
N ALA A 110 -5.05 9.47 -7.22
CA ALA A 110 -5.16 8.49 -8.31
C ALA A 110 -3.79 7.94 -8.73
N LYS A 111 -2.81 8.83 -8.91
CA LYS A 111 -1.43 8.44 -9.23
C LYS A 111 -0.84 7.48 -8.19
N LYS A 112 -1.03 7.76 -6.90
CA LYS A 112 -0.48 6.91 -5.84
C LYS A 112 -1.17 5.55 -5.77
N ARG A 113 -2.47 5.48 -6.09
CA ARG A 113 -3.19 4.20 -6.20
C ARG A 113 -2.66 3.34 -7.34
N GLU A 114 -2.44 3.91 -8.52
CA GLU A 114 -1.84 3.16 -9.64
C GLU A 114 -0.45 2.65 -9.29
N GLU A 115 0.40 3.49 -8.69
CA GLU A 115 1.73 3.06 -8.22
C GLU A 115 1.64 1.91 -7.20
N LEU A 116 0.71 1.98 -6.25
CA LEU A 116 0.52 0.92 -5.25
C LEU A 116 -0.09 -0.33 -5.86
N TYR A 117 -0.98 -0.21 -6.85
CA TYR A 117 -1.54 -1.35 -7.57
C TYR A 117 -0.44 -2.18 -8.20
N ASP A 118 0.47 -1.56 -8.95
CA ASP A 118 1.58 -2.26 -9.59
C ASP A 118 2.46 -2.96 -8.55
N ILE A 119 2.79 -2.27 -7.45
CA ILE A 119 3.61 -2.83 -6.36
C ILE A 119 2.90 -4.01 -5.68
N ILE A 120 1.60 -3.92 -5.41
CA ILE A 120 0.82 -5.00 -4.79
C ILE A 120 0.79 -6.20 -5.74
N MET A 121 0.51 -5.98 -7.03
CA MET A 121 0.44 -7.05 -8.01
C MET A 121 1.79 -7.76 -8.20
N GLU A 122 2.91 -7.03 -8.10
CA GLU A 122 4.26 -7.59 -8.16
C GLU A 122 4.62 -8.40 -6.90
N GLN A 123 4.25 -7.91 -5.71
CA GLN A 123 4.70 -8.48 -4.43
C GLN A 123 3.72 -9.47 -3.81
N ALA A 124 2.45 -9.47 -4.18
CA ALA A 124 1.44 -10.33 -3.58
C ALA A 124 1.73 -11.82 -3.86
N VAL A 125 1.46 -12.65 -2.86
CA VAL A 125 1.55 -14.11 -2.98
C VAL A 125 0.41 -14.63 -3.86
N ALA A 126 -0.79 -14.08 -3.67
CA ALA A 126 -1.95 -14.37 -4.50
C ALA A 126 -2.92 -13.20 -4.48
N VAL A 127 -3.60 -13.01 -5.61
CA VAL A 127 -4.67 -12.02 -5.80
C VAL A 127 -5.84 -12.71 -6.49
N GLY A 128 -7.05 -12.45 -6.01
CA GLY A 128 -8.29 -12.94 -6.57
C GLY A 128 -9.31 -11.82 -6.71
N LEU A 129 -10.11 -11.87 -7.78
CA LEU A 129 -11.15 -10.88 -8.06
C LEU A 129 -12.48 -11.60 -8.32
N GLY A 130 -13.50 -11.19 -7.59
CA GLY A 130 -14.88 -11.66 -7.78
C GLY A 130 -15.81 -10.49 -7.99
N TYR A 131 -16.94 -10.73 -8.65
CA TYR A 131 -17.93 -9.69 -8.88
C TYR A 131 -19.34 -10.28 -8.96
N ALA A 132 -20.33 -9.46 -8.63
CA ALA A 132 -21.74 -9.75 -8.89
C ALA A 132 -22.32 -8.63 -9.75
N SER A 133 -22.96 -9.01 -10.87
CA SER A 133 -23.58 -8.07 -11.79
C SER A 133 -24.77 -7.35 -11.15
N TYR A 134 -25.24 -6.27 -11.76
CA TYR A 134 -26.39 -5.54 -11.23
C TYR A 134 -27.67 -6.40 -11.29
N GLU A 135 -27.83 -7.24 -12.31
CA GLU A 135 -28.94 -8.20 -12.39
C GLU A 135 -28.90 -9.17 -11.21
N ARG A 136 -27.69 -9.65 -10.87
CA ARG A 136 -27.51 -10.51 -9.70
C ARG A 136 -27.83 -9.76 -8.41
N ILE A 137 -27.41 -8.51 -8.28
CA ILE A 137 -27.74 -7.65 -7.13
C ILE A 137 -29.25 -7.51 -6.98
N ASP A 138 -29.99 -7.30 -8.07
CA ASP A 138 -31.45 -7.18 -8.04
C ASP A 138 -32.13 -8.49 -7.59
N GLU A 139 -31.56 -9.64 -7.95
CA GLU A 139 -32.09 -10.96 -7.54
C GLU A 139 -31.87 -11.26 -6.06
N ILE A 140 -30.67 -10.99 -5.53
CA ILE A 140 -30.24 -11.49 -4.21
C ILE A 140 -29.96 -10.40 -3.18
N ASN A 141 -30.19 -9.13 -3.50
CA ASN A 141 -29.82 -7.93 -2.75
C ASN A 141 -28.31 -7.67 -2.65
N ILE A 142 -27.96 -6.40 -2.38
CA ILE A 142 -26.58 -5.91 -2.37
C ILE A 142 -25.68 -6.58 -1.32
N LEU A 143 -26.24 -6.97 -0.18
CA LEU A 143 -25.46 -7.62 0.88
C LEU A 143 -25.04 -9.04 0.44
N GLN A 144 -25.97 -9.83 -0.10
CA GLN A 144 -25.63 -11.18 -0.55
C GLN A 144 -24.76 -11.17 -1.81
N ALA A 145 -25.00 -10.24 -2.73
CA ALA A 145 -24.15 -10.03 -3.90
C ALA A 145 -22.70 -9.69 -3.51
N THR A 146 -22.52 -8.89 -2.44
CA THR A 146 -21.18 -8.61 -1.88
C THR A 146 -20.52 -9.89 -1.38
N TYR A 147 -21.22 -10.71 -0.59
CA TYR A 147 -20.68 -11.98 -0.12
C TYR A 147 -20.42 -12.98 -1.24
N GLU A 148 -21.24 -12.98 -2.30
CA GLU A 148 -21.01 -13.80 -3.49
C GLU A 148 -19.73 -13.38 -4.21
N ALA A 149 -19.53 -12.07 -4.43
CA ALA A 149 -18.29 -11.52 -4.99
C ALA A 149 -17.06 -11.85 -4.13
N MET A 150 -17.15 -11.71 -2.81
CA MET A 150 -16.05 -12.07 -1.90
C MET A 150 -15.69 -13.56 -1.97
N ARG A 151 -16.69 -14.45 -1.98
CA ARG A 151 -16.45 -15.90 -2.12
C ARG A 151 -15.81 -16.24 -3.46
N GLU A 152 -16.24 -15.59 -4.53
CA GLU A 152 -15.62 -15.76 -5.85
C GLU A 152 -14.18 -15.22 -5.89
N ALA A 153 -13.90 -14.09 -5.22
CA ALA A 153 -12.54 -13.56 -5.11
C ALA A 153 -11.62 -14.56 -4.40
N ILE A 154 -12.06 -15.12 -3.27
CA ILE A 154 -11.30 -16.12 -2.50
C ILE A 154 -11.07 -17.39 -3.34
N SER A 155 -12.07 -17.87 -4.07
CA SER A 155 -11.96 -19.13 -4.82
C SER A 155 -10.97 -19.05 -6.00
N LYS A 156 -10.62 -17.83 -6.43
CA LYS A 156 -9.64 -17.56 -7.49
C LYS A 156 -8.21 -17.35 -6.97
N LEU A 157 -7.99 -17.38 -5.66
CA LEU A 157 -6.64 -17.32 -5.11
C LEU A 157 -5.84 -18.58 -5.49
N ALA A 158 -4.60 -18.40 -5.94
CA ALA A 158 -3.71 -19.52 -6.28
C ALA A 158 -3.30 -20.36 -5.06
N VAL A 159 -3.44 -19.80 -3.85
CA VAL A 159 -3.21 -20.49 -2.58
C VAL A 159 -4.41 -20.30 -1.67
N GLN A 160 -4.74 -21.33 -0.90
CA GLN A 160 -5.85 -21.25 0.04
C GLN A 160 -5.44 -20.43 1.28
N PRO A 161 -6.21 -19.40 1.66
CA PRO A 161 -5.94 -18.66 2.88
C PRO A 161 -6.31 -19.49 4.12
N ASP A 162 -5.52 -19.32 5.18
CA ASP A 162 -5.81 -19.90 6.50
C ASP A 162 -6.81 -19.05 7.29
N ILE A 163 -6.73 -17.72 7.12
CA ILE A 163 -7.60 -16.75 7.78
C ILE A 163 -7.91 -15.58 6.84
N LEU A 164 -9.10 -15.01 7.00
CA LEU A 164 -9.58 -13.86 6.26
C LEU A 164 -9.68 -12.65 7.20
N LEU A 165 -9.09 -11.54 6.81
CA LEU A 165 -9.31 -10.22 7.39
C LEU A 165 -10.28 -9.48 6.46
N ASN A 166 -11.49 -9.24 6.94
CA ASN A 166 -12.55 -8.59 6.18
C ASN A 166 -13.05 -7.38 6.95
N ASP A 167 -13.28 -6.27 6.25
CA ASP A 167 -13.97 -5.10 6.79
C ASP A 167 -15.47 -5.28 6.47
N ALA A 168 -16.34 -5.30 7.49
CA ALA A 168 -17.75 -5.69 7.36
C ALA A 168 -18.72 -4.62 7.87
#